data_AF-A0A6G2HCX9-F1
#
_entry.id   AF-A0A6G2HCX9-F1
#
_cell.length_a   1.000
_cell.length_b   1.000
_cell.length_c   1.000
_cell.angle_alpha   90.00
_cell.angle_beta   90.00
_cell.angle_gamma   90.00
#
_symmetry.space_group_name_H-M   'P 1'
#
loop_
_entity.id
_entity.type
_entity.pdbx_description
1 polymer ?
#
loop_
_entity_poly.entity_id
_entity_poly.type
_entity_poly.pdbx_seq_one_letter_code
_entity_poly.pdbx_strand_id
1 'polypeptide(L)'
;MSKGGRPAPRCRTEVHRPDGETESIPSKWITTLEAGAVVDVYTTGGGGYGPPSDRPPEDVERDLRQETISPSTAESEYDVVLDDDGSVDVDATARVREGSPTAAEGFVVDRGTLPDAVREDADR
;
A
#
# COMPACT_ATOMS: atom_id res chain seq x y z
N MET A 1 -12.25 -12.70 -18.74
CA MET A 1 -11.67 -13.55 -17.68
C MET A 1 -10.44 -12.83 -17.16
N SER A 2 -10.51 -12.26 -15.95
CA SER A 2 -9.35 -11.60 -15.31
C SER A 2 -8.26 -12.65 -15.09
N LYS A 3 -7.04 -12.39 -15.55
CA LYS A 3 -5.89 -13.30 -15.47
C LYS A 3 -5.28 -13.31 -14.04
N GLY A 4 -6.10 -13.34 -12.98
CA GLY A 4 -5.64 -13.51 -11.60
C GLY A 4 -5.07 -12.28 -10.88
N GLY A 5 -4.89 -11.14 -11.56
CA GLY A 5 -4.37 -9.92 -10.93
C GLY A 5 -5.43 -9.11 -10.18
N ARG A 6 -5.00 -8.36 -9.17
CA ARG A 6 -5.87 -7.54 -8.29
C ARG A 6 -6.25 -6.19 -8.93
N PRO A 7 -7.45 -5.67 -8.66
CA PRO A 7 -7.83 -4.33 -9.12
C PRO A 7 -6.96 -3.26 -8.45
N ALA A 8 -6.81 -2.10 -9.11
CA ALA A 8 -6.18 -0.95 -8.49
C ALA A 8 -6.97 -0.51 -7.24
N PRO A 9 -6.30 0.00 -6.19
CA PRO A 9 -6.96 0.70 -5.10
C PRO A 9 -7.82 1.85 -5.63
N ARG A 10 -8.92 2.17 -4.94
CA ARG A 10 -9.80 3.27 -5.34
C ARG A 10 -9.13 4.61 -5.06
N CYS A 11 -9.32 5.55 -5.97
CA CYS A 11 -8.94 6.94 -5.71
C CYS A 11 -9.87 7.49 -4.63
N ARG A 12 -9.28 8.19 -3.67
CA ARG A 12 -10.00 9.00 -2.69
C ARG A 12 -9.20 10.23 -2.37
N THR A 13 -9.86 11.25 -1.85
CA THR A 13 -9.18 12.41 -1.32
C THR A 13 -9.77 12.71 0.06
N GLU A 14 -8.89 12.98 1.00
CA GLU A 14 -9.23 13.29 2.39
C GLU A 14 -8.65 14.67 2.71
N VAL A 15 -9.45 15.50 3.38
CA VAL A 15 -9.02 16.80 3.91
C VAL A 15 -9.04 16.71 5.42
N HIS A 16 -7.87 16.90 6.02
CA HIS A 16 -7.68 16.99 7.46
C HIS A 16 -7.63 18.46 7.84
N ARG A 17 -8.59 18.90 8.65
CA ARG A 17 -8.70 20.29 9.10
C ARG A 17 -7.87 20.55 10.36
N PRO A 18 -7.46 21.80 10.61
CA PRO A 18 -6.66 22.14 11.79
C PRO A 18 -7.35 21.88 13.13
N ASP A 19 -8.68 21.78 13.13
CA ASP A 19 -9.50 21.46 14.30
C ASP A 19 -9.62 19.95 14.57
N GLY A 20 -8.99 19.11 13.75
CA GLY A 20 -8.98 17.66 13.84
C GLY A 20 -10.11 16.98 13.05
N GLU A 21 -10.99 17.72 12.38
CA GLU A 21 -12.02 17.11 11.53
C GLU A 21 -11.39 16.55 10.24
N THR A 22 -11.77 15.34 9.86
CA THR A 22 -11.38 14.72 8.58
C THR A 22 -12.61 14.47 7.72
N GLU A 23 -12.58 14.94 6.47
CA GLU A 23 -13.65 14.70 5.49
C GLU A 23 -13.14 14.01 4.23
N SER A 24 -13.89 13.04 3.73
CA SER A 24 -13.67 12.46 2.40
C SER A 24 -14.43 13.25 1.35
N ILE A 25 -13.73 13.70 0.30
CA ILE A 25 -14.28 14.63 -0.69
C ILE A 25 -14.52 13.93 -2.04
N PRO A 26 -15.51 14.38 -2.84
CA PRO A 26 -15.79 13.78 -4.14
C PRO A 26 -14.70 14.11 -5.18
N SER A 27 -14.61 13.28 -6.24
CA SER A 27 -13.52 13.35 -7.24
C SER A 27 -13.40 14.65 -8.03
N LYS A 28 -14.43 15.50 -8.03
CA LYS A 28 -14.38 16.87 -8.56
C LYS A 28 -15.05 17.77 -7.54
N TRP A 29 -14.25 18.61 -6.91
CA TRP A 29 -14.71 19.47 -5.85
C TRP A 29 -13.93 20.79 -5.84
N ILE A 30 -14.56 21.85 -5.38
CA ILE A 30 -13.97 23.16 -5.18
C ILE A 30 -14.29 23.58 -3.76
N THR A 31 -13.26 23.93 -3.00
CA THR A 31 -13.39 24.41 -1.62
C THR A 31 -12.30 25.43 -1.30
N THR A 32 -12.41 26.05 -0.14
CA THR A 32 -11.34 26.84 0.47
C THR A 32 -10.66 26.00 1.55
N LEU A 33 -9.32 25.96 1.53
CA LEU A 33 -8.53 25.32 2.58
C LEU A 33 -8.04 26.37 3.56
N GLU A 34 -8.17 26.07 4.85
CA GLU A 34 -7.63 26.90 5.91
C GLU A 34 -6.12 26.69 6.06
N ALA A 35 -5.41 27.69 6.58
CA ALA A 35 -3.99 27.55 6.86
C ALA A 35 -3.77 26.44 7.90
N GLY A 36 -2.89 25.48 7.57
CA GLY A 36 -2.63 24.31 8.41
C GLY A 36 -3.45 23.07 8.04
N ALA A 37 -4.44 23.17 7.13
CA ALA A 37 -5.13 21.99 6.61
C ALA A 37 -4.20 21.12 5.75
N VAL A 38 -4.44 19.81 5.76
CA VAL A 38 -3.69 18.82 4.97
C VAL A 38 -4.64 18.11 4.02
N VAL A 39 -4.19 17.90 2.78
CA VAL A 39 -4.97 17.19 1.76
C VAL A 39 -4.21 15.95 1.33
N ASP A 40 -4.78 14.79 1.64
CA ASP A 40 -4.28 13.49 1.20
C ASP A 40 -4.99 13.10 -0.10
N VAL A 41 -4.23 13.08 -1.21
CA VAL A 41 -4.74 12.65 -2.51
C VAL A 41 -4.23 11.25 -2.80
N TYR A 42 -5.10 10.26 -2.62
CA TYR A 42 -4.80 8.87 -2.92
C TYR A 42 -5.08 8.62 -4.40
N THR A 43 -4.02 8.63 -5.22
CA THR A 43 -4.14 8.36 -6.67
C THR A 43 -4.17 6.86 -6.94
N THR A 44 -4.94 6.43 -7.94
CA THR A 44 -4.97 5.01 -8.34
C THR A 44 -3.74 4.66 -9.17
N GLY A 45 -3.09 3.55 -8.86
CA GLY A 45 -2.19 2.87 -9.78
C GLY A 45 -2.93 2.06 -10.86
N GLY A 46 -2.18 1.24 -11.59
CA GLY A 46 -2.75 0.20 -12.47
C GLY A 46 -3.19 -1.04 -11.68
N GLY A 47 -4.13 -1.82 -12.23
CA GLY A 47 -4.44 -3.15 -11.69
C GLY A 47 -3.35 -4.15 -12.06
N GLY A 48 -3.12 -5.14 -11.20
CA GLY A 48 -2.15 -6.21 -11.43
C GLY A 48 -2.57 -7.15 -12.56
N TYR A 49 -1.61 -7.91 -13.09
CA TYR A 49 -1.83 -8.98 -14.06
C TYR A 49 -1.13 -10.25 -13.59
N GLY A 50 -1.79 -11.40 -13.69
CA GLY A 50 -1.26 -12.66 -13.20
C GLY A 50 -1.56 -12.90 -11.71
N PRO A 51 -1.47 -14.15 -11.25
CA PRO A 51 -1.33 -14.46 -9.83
C PRO A 51 -0.12 -13.73 -9.23
N PRO A 52 -0.24 -13.09 -8.04
CA PRO A 52 0.90 -12.45 -7.39
C PRO A 52 2.07 -13.40 -7.09
N SER A 53 1.77 -14.67 -6.74
CA SER A 53 2.77 -15.70 -6.47
C SER A 53 3.62 -16.08 -7.70
N ASP A 54 3.17 -15.73 -8.91
CA ASP A 54 3.94 -15.92 -10.14
C ASP A 54 4.99 -14.81 -10.35
N ARG A 55 4.97 -13.72 -9.55
CA ARG A 55 6.00 -12.67 -9.62
C ARG A 55 7.34 -13.23 -9.11
N PRO A 56 8.43 -13.09 -9.88
CA PRO A 56 9.76 -13.57 -9.45
C PRO A 56 10.19 -12.93 -8.12
N PRO A 57 10.74 -13.70 -7.16
CA PRO A 57 11.19 -13.16 -5.87
C PRO A 57 12.20 -12.00 -6.01
N GLU A 58 13.08 -12.05 -6.99
CA GLU A 58 14.06 -11.00 -7.29
C GLU A 58 13.41 -9.68 -7.74
N ASP A 59 12.25 -9.75 -8.40
CA ASP A 59 11.47 -8.58 -8.78
C ASP A 59 10.78 -7.98 -7.55
N VAL A 60 10.28 -8.82 -6.63
CA VAL A 60 9.69 -8.37 -5.35
C VAL A 60 10.77 -7.71 -4.47
N GLU A 61 11.97 -8.30 -4.39
CA GLU A 61 13.10 -7.72 -3.66
C GLU A 61 13.50 -6.35 -4.24
N ARG A 62 13.49 -6.21 -5.56
CA ARG A 62 13.72 -4.91 -6.21
C ARG A 62 12.63 -3.90 -5.84
N ASP A 63 11.37 -4.30 -5.83
CA ASP A 63 10.26 -3.40 -5.49
C ASP A 63 10.34 -2.94 -4.02
N LEU A 64 10.81 -3.81 -3.10
CA LEU A 64 11.10 -3.47 -1.71
C LEU A 64 12.26 -2.46 -1.60
N ARG A 65 13.37 -2.71 -2.30
CA ARG A 65 14.52 -1.79 -2.33
C ARG A 65 14.19 -0.42 -2.92
N GLN A 66 13.18 -0.36 -3.80
CA GLN A 66 12.69 0.89 -4.39
C GLN A 66 11.55 1.52 -3.58
N GLU A 67 11.18 0.95 -2.44
CA GLU A 67 10.07 1.40 -1.58
C GLU A 67 8.74 1.52 -2.35
N THR A 68 8.61 0.77 -3.45
CA THR A 68 7.39 0.74 -4.27
C THR A 68 6.33 -0.17 -3.65
N ILE A 69 6.76 -1.09 -2.78
CA ILE A 69 5.93 -1.91 -1.90
C ILE A 69 6.52 -1.91 -0.49
N SER A 70 5.68 -2.11 0.51
CA SER A 70 6.11 -2.32 1.90
C SER A 70 6.50 -3.79 2.16
N PRO A 71 7.27 -4.08 3.23
CA PRO A 71 7.51 -5.45 3.70
C PRO A 71 6.22 -6.24 3.90
N SER A 72 5.22 -5.64 4.54
CA SER A 72 3.90 -6.26 4.75
C SER A 72 3.19 -6.59 3.44
N THR A 73 3.35 -5.76 2.40
CA THR A 73 2.82 -6.03 1.06
C THR A 73 3.56 -7.21 0.43
N ALA A 74 4.89 -7.27 0.53
CA ALA A 74 5.67 -8.39 -0.02
C ALA A 74 5.24 -9.74 0.59
N GLU A 75 5.03 -9.79 1.90
CA GLU A 75 4.63 -11.02 2.59
C GLU A 75 3.18 -11.42 2.29
N SER A 76 2.25 -10.48 2.41
CA SER A 76 0.82 -10.79 2.36
C SER A 76 0.25 -10.87 0.94
N GLU A 77 0.82 -10.12 -0.01
CA GLU A 77 0.32 -10.07 -1.39
C GLU A 77 1.11 -10.97 -2.33
N TYR A 78 2.43 -11.07 -2.15
CA TYR A 78 3.31 -11.83 -3.04
C TYR A 78 3.79 -13.15 -2.44
N ASP A 79 3.33 -13.51 -1.24
CA ASP A 79 3.69 -14.72 -0.51
C ASP A 79 5.22 -14.90 -0.42
N VAL A 80 5.92 -13.82 -0.06
CA VAL A 80 7.38 -13.78 0.09
C VAL A 80 7.76 -13.78 1.58
N VAL A 81 8.85 -14.43 1.94
CA VAL A 81 9.41 -14.39 3.30
C VAL A 81 10.63 -13.50 3.31
N LEU A 82 10.72 -12.61 4.31
CA LEU A 82 11.85 -11.70 4.48
C LEU A 82 12.75 -12.17 5.63
N ASP A 83 14.06 -12.02 5.44
CA ASP A 83 15.08 -12.19 6.46
C ASP A 83 15.12 -10.99 7.42
N ASP A 84 15.83 -11.13 8.54
CA ASP A 84 15.99 -10.08 9.56
C ASP A 84 16.61 -8.79 9.00
N ASP A 85 17.35 -8.87 7.89
CA ASP A 85 17.96 -7.74 7.19
C ASP A 85 17.06 -7.12 6.11
N GLY A 86 15.85 -7.65 5.93
CA GLY A 86 14.85 -7.20 4.96
C GLY A 86 15.07 -7.74 3.54
N SER A 87 16.03 -8.65 3.33
CA SER A 87 16.19 -9.37 2.07
C SER A 87 15.19 -10.52 1.91
N VAL A 88 15.00 -11.02 0.70
CA VAL A 88 14.04 -12.10 0.43
C VAL A 88 14.69 -13.48 0.68
N ASP A 89 14.13 -14.28 1.59
CA ASP A 89 14.51 -15.69 1.76
C ASP A 89 13.85 -16.51 0.63
N VAL A 90 14.66 -16.85 -0.37
CA VAL A 90 14.22 -17.59 -1.56
C VAL A 90 13.71 -19.00 -1.21
N ASP A 91 14.35 -19.69 -0.27
CA ASP A 91 14.01 -21.06 0.09
C ASP A 91 12.72 -21.11 0.92
N ALA A 92 12.55 -20.19 1.88
CA ALA A 92 11.31 -20.08 2.63
C ALA A 92 10.15 -19.60 1.77
N THR A 93 10.39 -18.65 0.86
CA THR A 93 9.39 -18.17 -0.11
C THR A 93 8.88 -19.30 -1.00
N ALA A 94 9.77 -20.17 -1.50
CA ALA A 94 9.37 -21.32 -2.30
C ALA A 94 8.41 -22.26 -1.53
N ARG A 95 8.71 -22.52 -0.26
CA ARG A 95 7.87 -23.37 0.60
C ARG A 95 6.49 -22.77 0.88
N VAL A 96 6.41 -21.45 1.09
CA VAL A 96 5.12 -20.76 1.31
C VAL A 96 4.26 -20.85 0.03
N ARG A 97 4.86 -20.62 -1.13
CA ARG A 97 4.14 -20.65 -2.43
C ARG A 97 3.65 -22.04 -2.84
N GLU A 98 4.27 -23.11 -2.35
CA GLU A 98 3.77 -24.49 -2.53
C GLU A 98 2.48 -24.78 -1.72
N GLY A 99 2.15 -23.95 -0.70
CA GLY A 99 1.09 -24.19 0.29
C GLY A 99 -0.32 -23.68 -0.04
N SER A 100 -0.54 -23.09 -1.21
CA SER A 100 -1.69 -22.24 -1.61
C SER A 100 -1.55 -20.77 -1.18
N PRO A 101 -1.69 -19.82 -2.12
CA PRO A 101 -1.41 -18.39 -1.91
C PRO A 101 -2.45 -17.69 -1.03
N THR A 102 -1.99 -16.70 -0.27
CA THR A 102 -2.84 -15.91 0.63
C THR A 102 -3.58 -14.81 -0.12
N ALA A 103 -4.89 -14.68 0.12
CA ALA A 103 -5.64 -13.52 -0.32
C ALA A 103 -5.58 -12.44 0.79
N ALA A 104 -4.54 -11.61 0.81
CA ALA A 104 -4.51 -10.43 1.66
C ALA A 104 -5.67 -9.46 1.40
N GLU A 105 -6.15 -8.77 2.45
CA GLU A 105 -7.20 -7.76 2.37
C GLU A 105 -6.62 -6.38 2.78
N GLY A 106 -6.78 -5.39 1.90
CA GLY A 106 -6.54 -3.97 2.21
C GLY A 106 -5.17 -3.41 1.81
N PHE A 107 -5.18 -2.25 1.18
CA PHE A 107 -3.99 -1.46 0.83
C PHE A 107 -3.76 -0.41 1.93
N VAL A 108 -2.62 -0.49 2.62
CA VAL A 108 -2.21 0.46 3.66
C VAL A 108 -1.09 1.34 3.11
N VAL A 109 -1.24 2.67 3.22
CA VAL A 109 -0.23 3.64 2.79
C VAL A 109 0.64 4.02 3.98
N ASP A 110 1.93 3.71 3.90
CA ASP A 110 2.95 4.28 4.79
C ASP A 110 3.17 5.76 4.42
N ARG A 111 2.94 6.66 5.39
CA ARG A 111 3.04 8.12 5.20
C ARG A 111 4.42 8.66 5.56
N GLY A 112 5.33 7.82 6.05
CA GLY A 112 6.59 8.26 6.63
C GLY A 112 6.41 9.24 7.78
N THR A 113 7.49 9.94 8.13
CA THR A 113 7.50 10.99 9.17
C THR A 113 6.91 12.28 8.60
N LEU A 114 5.60 12.51 8.82
CA LEU A 114 4.96 13.79 8.50
C LEU A 114 5.53 14.93 9.39
N PRO A 115 5.41 16.21 8.99
CA PRO A 115 5.74 17.32 9.89
C PRO A 115 4.84 17.27 11.15
N ASP A 116 5.35 17.75 12.29
CA ASP A 116 4.66 17.65 13.59
C ASP A 116 3.23 18.23 13.60
N ALA A 117 2.92 19.13 12.66
CA ALA A 117 1.59 19.71 12.48
C ALA A 117 0.52 18.73 11.94
N VAL A 118 0.87 17.50 11.57
CA VAL A 118 -0.02 16.51 10.94
C VAL A 118 -0.03 15.17 11.70
N ARG A 119 0.72 15.09 12.79
CA ARG A 119 0.75 13.91 13.65
C ARG A 119 -0.40 13.99 14.65
N GLU A 120 -1.52 13.35 14.37
CA GLU A 120 -2.27 12.54 15.34
C GLU A 120 -3.48 11.86 14.67
N ASP A 121 -3.79 10.65 15.14
CA ASP A 121 -4.98 9.81 14.88
C ASP A 121 -5.13 9.06 13.55
N ALA A 122 -4.43 7.93 13.42
CA ALA A 122 -4.74 6.87 12.45
C ALA A 122 -5.02 5.50 13.11
N ASP A 123 -5.44 5.46 14.38
CA ASP A 123 -5.79 4.22 15.12
C ASP A 123 -7.28 4.19 15.57
N ARG A 124 -8.22 4.45 14.66
CA ARG A 124 -9.64 4.15 14.94
C ARG A 124 -10.48 3.73 13.74
#